data_AF-U6L221-F1
#
_entry.id   AF-U6L221-F1
#
_cell.length_a   1.000
_cell.length_b   1.000
_cell.length_c   1.000
_cell.angle_alpha   90.00
_cell.angle_beta   90.00
_cell.angle_gamma   90.00
#
_symmetry.space_group_name_H-M   'P 1'
#
loop_
_entity.id
_entity.type
_entity.pdbx_description
1 polymer ?
#
loop_
_entity_poly.entity_id
_entity_poly.type
_entity_poly.pdbx_seq_one_letter_code
_entity_poly.pdbx_strand_id
1 'polypeptide(L)'
;MDPLPDPKHDRVVSSVQPPPAKPLSSSFLFPEGPDAPPNWRELRSHLQREGRVYKEDCLDIIRRVTEITSNEPNLLRLSDPITGRV
;
A
#
# COMPACT_ATOMS: atom_id res chain seq x y z
N MET A 1 4.86 -0.25 -12.76
CA MET A 1 3.86 0.82 -12.58
C MET A 1 4.38 2.06 -13.26
N ASP A 2 3.70 2.46 -14.33
CA ASP A 2 4.23 3.51 -15.20
C ASP A 2 4.09 4.89 -14.53
N PRO A 3 5.13 5.73 -14.62
CA PRO A 3 5.08 7.10 -14.12
C PRO A 3 4.04 7.94 -14.88
N LEU A 4 3.58 9.02 -14.27
CA LEU A 4 2.75 10.02 -14.95
C LEU A 4 3.47 10.52 -16.21
N PRO A 5 2.84 10.41 -17.39
CA PRO A 5 3.48 10.80 -18.64
C PRO A 5 3.67 12.31 -18.72
N ASP A 6 4.75 12.73 -19.38
CA ASP A 6 5.04 14.11 -19.75
C ASP A 6 5.03 14.24 -21.28
N PRO A 7 3.85 14.34 -21.92
CA PRO A 7 3.73 14.31 -23.38
C PRO A 7 4.21 15.60 -24.06
N LYS A 8 4.27 16.71 -23.32
CA LYS A 8 4.71 18.02 -23.84
C LYS A 8 6.17 18.31 -23.54
N HIS A 9 6.82 17.49 -22.69
CA HIS A 9 8.18 17.70 -22.23
C HIS A 9 8.41 19.10 -21.63
N ASP A 10 7.36 19.66 -21.00
CA ASP A 10 7.34 21.01 -20.45
C ASP A 10 7.55 21.05 -18.94
N ARG A 11 7.85 19.90 -18.31
CA ARG A 11 8.17 19.79 -16.90
C ARG A 11 9.46 20.55 -16.57
N VAL A 12 9.31 21.71 -15.92
CA VAL A 12 10.42 22.59 -15.50
C VAL A 12 11.40 21.91 -14.55
N VAL A 13 10.89 21.09 -13.61
CA VAL A 13 11.71 20.39 -12.62
C VAL A 13 11.72 18.88 -12.93
N SER A 14 12.56 18.49 -13.89
CA SER A 14 12.70 17.10 -14.35
C SER A 14 13.42 16.18 -13.37
N SER A 15 14.12 16.72 -12.38
CA SER A 15 14.81 15.95 -11.32
C SER A 15 13.85 15.32 -10.31
N VAL A 16 12.64 15.88 -10.16
CA VAL A 16 11.61 15.32 -9.28
C VAL A 16 10.96 14.14 -9.99
N GLN A 17 10.85 13.00 -9.32
CA GLN A 17 10.19 11.83 -9.89
C GLN A 17 8.67 12.08 -10.01
N PRO A 18 8.04 11.74 -11.14
CA PRO A 18 6.58 11.77 -11.26
C PRO A 18 5.92 10.69 -10.38
N PRO A 19 4.69 10.95 -9.88
CA PRO A 19 3.90 9.91 -9.23
C PRO A 19 3.44 8.85 -10.24
N PRO A 20 3.06 7.64 -9.79
CA PRO A 20 2.42 6.64 -10.63
C PRO A 20 1.13 7.17 -11.28
N ALA A 21 0.94 6.90 -12.56
CA ALA A 21 -0.24 7.39 -13.30
C ALA A 21 -1.54 6.66 -12.93
N LYS A 22 -1.43 5.40 -12.51
CA LYS A 22 -2.56 4.50 -12.23
C LYS A 22 -2.52 4.01 -10.79
N PRO A 23 -3.68 3.68 -10.20
CA PRO A 23 -3.72 3.00 -8.92
C PRO A 23 -3.01 1.64 -8.98
N LEU A 24 -2.48 1.18 -7.84
CA LEU A 24 -1.87 -0.13 -7.69
C LEU A 24 -2.84 -1.23 -8.12
N SER A 25 -2.44 -2.04 -9.11
CA SER A 25 -3.26 -3.17 -9.56
C SER A 25 -3.38 -4.23 -8.46
N SER A 26 -4.58 -4.79 -8.32
CA SER A 26 -4.89 -5.83 -7.34
C SER A 26 -3.99 -7.06 -7.50
N SER A 27 -3.51 -7.36 -8.71
CA SER A 27 -2.54 -8.45 -8.94
C SER A 27 -1.18 -8.24 -8.28
N PHE A 28 -0.73 -6.98 -8.14
CA PHE A 28 0.51 -6.65 -7.42
C PHE A 28 0.27 -6.55 -5.92
N LEU A 29 -0.92 -6.11 -5.52
CA LEU A 29 -1.30 -6.01 -4.11
C LEU A 29 -1.56 -7.39 -3.49
N PHE A 30 -2.17 -8.31 -4.24
CA PHE A 30 -2.55 -9.66 -3.81
C PHE A 30 -1.98 -10.72 -4.79
N PRO A 31 -0.64 -10.90 -4.82
CA PRO A 31 0.00 -11.81 -5.78
C PRO A 31 -0.37 -13.28 -5.56
N GLU A 32 -0.68 -13.64 -4.32
CA GLU A 32 -1.08 -15.00 -3.91
C GLU A 32 -2.61 -15.21 -3.96
N GLY A 33 -3.35 -14.24 -4.49
CA GLY A 33 -4.81 -14.24 -4.54
C GLY A 33 -5.46 -13.41 -3.43
N PRO A 34 -6.77 -13.14 -3.54
CA PRO A 34 -7.46 -12.19 -2.67
C PRO A 34 -7.46 -12.64 -1.20
N ASP A 35 -7.53 -13.94 -0.90
CA ASP A 35 -7.60 -14.43 0.48
C ASP A 35 -6.26 -14.35 1.24
N ALA A 36 -5.15 -14.18 0.52
CA ALA A 36 -3.83 -14.00 1.11
C ALA A 36 -3.63 -12.57 1.66
N PRO A 37 -2.71 -12.38 2.62
CA PRO A 37 -2.31 -11.04 3.06
C PRO A 37 -1.77 -10.19 1.89
N PRO A 38 -2.02 -8.87 1.89
CA PRO A 38 -1.50 -8.00 0.84
C PRO A 38 0.03 -7.92 0.91
N ASN A 39 0.67 -7.76 -0.25
CA ASN A 39 2.09 -7.50 -0.35
C ASN A 39 2.41 -6.09 0.16
N TRP A 40 2.78 -6.00 1.43
CA TRP A 40 3.07 -4.73 2.11
C TRP A 40 4.28 -4.00 1.51
N ARG A 41 5.23 -4.71 0.88
CA ARG A 41 6.42 -4.09 0.27
C ARG A 41 6.03 -3.30 -0.98
N GLU A 42 5.19 -3.87 -1.82
CA GLU A 42 4.65 -3.20 -3.01
C GLU A 42 3.74 -2.05 -2.62
N LEU A 43 2.85 -2.26 -1.65
CA LEU A 43 1.99 -1.21 -1.12
C LEU A 43 2.81 -0.02 -0.60
N ARG A 44 3.83 -0.28 0.23
CA ARG A 44 4.73 0.76 0.76
C ARG A 44 5.45 1.51 -0.36
N SER A 45 6.07 0.80 -1.30
CA SER A 45 6.80 1.38 -2.43
C SER A 45 5.91 2.25 -3.33
N HIS A 46 4.64 1.84 -3.50
CA HIS A 46 3.68 2.58 -4.29
C HIS A 46 3.23 3.87 -3.57
N LEU A 47 2.87 3.77 -2.29
CA LEU A 47 2.45 4.91 -1.48
C LEU A 47 3.58 5.93 -1.25
N GLN A 48 4.84 5.48 -1.11
CA GLN A 48 6.00 6.36 -1.00
C GLN A 48 6.22 7.23 -2.25
N ARG A 49 5.69 6.82 -3.41
CA ARG A 49 5.71 7.59 -4.65
C ARG A 49 4.39 8.32 -4.90
N GLU A 50 3.57 8.50 -3.86
CA GLU A 50 2.24 9.14 -3.94
C GLU A 50 1.25 8.40 -4.85
N GLY A 51 1.50 7.12 -5.10
CA GLY A 51 0.57 6.24 -5.81
C GLY A 51 -0.71 6.01 -5.01
N ARG A 52 -1.79 5.66 -5.70
CA ARG A 52 -3.11 5.42 -5.11
C ARG A 52 -3.45 3.94 -5.12
N VAL A 53 -4.38 3.53 -4.28
CA VAL A 53 -4.94 2.17 -4.29
C VAL A 53 -6.38 2.25 -4.80
N TYR A 54 -6.87 1.21 -5.46
CA TYR A 54 -8.28 1.13 -5.81
C TYR A 54 -9.15 1.19 -4.54
N LYS A 55 -10.35 1.77 -4.67
CA LYS A 55 -11.23 1.99 -3.52
C LYS A 55 -11.64 0.66 -2.91
N GLU A 56 -11.94 -0.32 -3.75
CA GLU A 56 -12.37 -1.67 -3.39
C GLU A 56 -11.29 -2.38 -2.59
N ASP A 57 -10.05 -2.37 -3.10
CA ASP A 57 -8.88 -2.95 -2.43
C ASP A 57 -8.57 -2.26 -1.09
N CYS A 58 -8.69 -0.93 -1.03
CA CYS A 58 -8.48 -0.17 0.20
C CYS A 58 -9.55 -0.49 1.25
N LEU A 59 -10.82 -0.57 0.84
CA LEU A 59 -11.92 -0.95 1.72
C LEU A 59 -11.76 -2.38 2.24
N ASP A 60 -11.25 -3.29 1.41
CA ASP A 60 -10.97 -4.67 1.81
C ASP A 60 -9.89 -4.73 2.90
N ILE A 61 -8.78 -4.00 2.74
CA ILE A 61 -7.75 -3.87 3.78
C ILE A 61 -8.35 -3.35 5.09
N ILE A 62 -9.15 -2.28 5.02
CA ILE A 62 -9.78 -1.68 6.21
C ILE A 62 -10.73 -2.66 6.90
N ARG A 63 -11.53 -3.41 6.13
CA ARG A 63 -12.46 -4.42 6.67
C ARG A 63 -11.71 -5.53 7.40
N ARG A 64 -10.64 -6.07 6.80
CA ARG A 64 -9.82 -7.11 7.44
C ARG A 64 -9.14 -6.61 8.72
N VAL A 65 -8.61 -5.39 8.71
CA VAL A 65 -8.04 -4.78 9.93
C VAL A 65 -9.11 -4.61 11.00
N THR A 66 -10.31 -4.17 10.61
CA THR A 66 -11.44 -4.01 11.54
C THR A 66 -11.82 -5.36 12.16
N GLU A 67 -11.90 -6.42 11.36
CA GLU A 67 -12.20 -7.77 11.84
C GLU A 67 -11.13 -8.26 12.83
N ILE A 68 -9.84 -8.13 12.50
CA ILE A 68 -8.74 -8.53 13.39
C ILE A 68 -8.80 -7.76 14.71
N THR A 69 -8.81 -6.44 14.64
CA THR A 69 -8.75 -5.56 15.82
C THR A 69 -10.02 -5.60 16.68
N SER A 70 -11.18 -5.90 16.08
CA SER A 70 -12.43 -6.07 16.84
C SER A 70 -12.44 -7.32 17.73
N ASN A 71 -11.61 -8.31 17.40
CA ASN A 71 -11.47 -9.55 18.18
C ASN A 71 -10.37 -9.44 19.25
N GLU A 72 -9.65 -8.33 19.34
CA GLU A 72 -8.62 -8.10 20.34
C GLU A 72 -9.23 -7.59 21.67
N PRO A 73 -8.64 -7.94 22.84
CA PRO A 73 -9.10 -7.39 24.11
C PRO A 73 -8.71 -5.92 24.27
N ASN A 74 -9.51 -5.15 25.02
CA ASN A 74 -9.22 -3.75 25.36
C ASN A 74 -7.83 -3.57 26.03
N LEU A 75 -7.32 -4.59 26.72
CA LEU A 75 -6.00 -4.60 27.33
C LEU A 75 -5.12 -5.67 26.66
N LEU A 76 -4.30 -5.24 25.70
CA LEU A 76 -3.30 -6.09 25.04
C LEU A 76 -2.20 -6.51 26.01
N ARG A 77 -1.75 -7.75 25.88
CA ARG A 77 -0.59 -8.27 26.61
C ARG A 77 0.51 -8.61 25.62
N LEU A 78 1.64 -7.91 25.75
CA LEU A 78 2.81 -8.04 24.87
C LEU A 78 4.02 -8.48 25.70
N SER A 79 4.97 -9.15 25.05
CA SER A 79 6.20 -9.66 25.68
C SER A 79 7.42 -9.07 24.99
N ASP A 80 8.43 -8.67 25.76
CA ASP A 80 9.66 -8.10 25.21
C ASP A 80 10.50 -9.12 24.41
N PRO A 81 11.25 -8.67 23.37
CA PRO A 81 11.32 -7.30 22.83
C PRO A 81 10.24 -7.03 21.78
N ILE A 82 9.71 -5.79 21.77
CA ILE A 82 8.53 -5.44 20.95
C ILE A 82 8.87 -5.07 19.50
N THR A 83 9.99 -4.40 19.27
CA THR A 83 10.40 -3.98 17.91
C THR A 83 11.60 -4.80 17.45
N GLY A 84 11.37 -5.75 16.53
CA GLY A 84 12.43 -6.48 15.85
C GLY A 84 13.08 -5.65 14.72
N ARG A 85 14.35 -5.94 14.39
CA ARG A 85 14.98 -5.40 13.17
C ARG A 85 14.30 -6.03 11.94
N VAL A 86 13.83 -5.18 11.04
CA VAL A 86 13.25 -5.54 9.72
C VAL A 86 14.33 -6.07 8.79
#